data_AF-A0A1J5GL96-F1
#
_entry.id   AF-A0A1J5GL96-F1
#
_cell.length_a   1.000
_cell.length_b   1.000
_cell.length_c   1.000
_cell.angle_alpha   90.00
_cell.angle_beta   90.00
_cell.angle_gamma   90.00
#
_symmetry.space_group_name_H-M   'P 1'
#
loop_
_entity.id
_entity.type
_entity.pdbx_description
1 polymer ?
#
loop_
_entity_poly.entity_id
_entity_poly.type
_entity_poly.pdbx_seq_one_letter_code
_entity_poly.pdbx_strand_id
1 'polypeptide(L)'
;MIEHRKKRREEIPGKVQQAFDRFFEMGVEAQDLALPLIEEATIQRGRFFPKGERGVANFRAERAEGLWEQYILSLGDKLAKQLDSSYWPGHGANSEATNRSRNMLILMLKGQTGDTLLQTKELIELVLDRRS
;
A
#
# COMPACT_ATOMS: atom_id res chain seq x y z
N MET A 1 4.00 46.93 3.87
CA MET A 1 4.36 45.74 3.08
C MET A 1 4.62 44.60 4.04
N ILE A 2 3.62 43.77 4.34
CA ILE A 2 3.79 42.58 5.17
C ILE A 2 3.75 41.39 4.21
N GLU A 3 4.94 40.87 3.97
CA GLU A 3 5.24 39.80 3.04
C GLU A 3 4.48 38.52 3.40
N HIS A 4 3.95 37.90 2.36
CA HIS A 4 3.20 36.66 2.35
C HIS A 4 4.00 35.47 2.91
N ARG A 5 4.02 35.28 4.23
CA ARG A 5 4.43 34.00 4.85
C ARG A 5 3.23 33.28 5.46
N LYS A 6 2.21 33.01 4.64
CA LYS A 6 1.38 31.82 4.88
C LYS A 6 2.25 30.62 4.53
N LYS A 7 2.79 29.95 5.54
CA LYS A 7 3.30 28.57 5.43
C LYS A 7 2.21 27.77 4.72
N ARG A 8 2.41 27.42 3.45
CA ARG A 8 1.62 26.38 2.79
C ARG A 8 1.93 25.12 3.59
N ARG A 9 1.00 24.69 4.45
CA ARG A 9 0.97 23.29 4.87
C ARG A 9 0.91 22.53 3.56
N GLU A 10 1.95 21.78 3.23
CA GLU A 10 1.91 20.89 2.08
C GLU A 10 0.72 19.95 2.31
N GLU A 11 -0.31 20.11 1.49
CA GLU A 11 -1.49 19.27 1.58
C GLU A 11 -1.09 17.85 1.22
N ILE A 12 -1.43 16.88 2.07
CA ILE A 12 -1.17 15.46 1.81
C ILE A 12 -1.89 15.12 0.50
N PRO A 13 -1.18 14.54 -0.50
CA PRO A 13 -1.82 14.18 -1.76
C PRO A 13 -3.00 13.24 -1.51
N GLY A 14 -4.14 13.47 -2.19
CA GLY A 14 -5.36 12.71 -1.93
C GLY A 14 -5.20 11.18 -2.04
N LYS A 15 -4.31 10.70 -2.92
CA LYS A 15 -3.99 9.25 -3.01
C LYS A 15 -3.23 8.73 -1.79
N VAL A 16 -2.32 9.54 -1.23
CA VAL A 16 -1.60 9.20 0.02
C VAL A 16 -2.58 9.15 1.17
N GLN A 17 -3.47 10.14 1.30
CA GLN A 17 -4.50 10.15 2.35
C GLN A 17 -5.43 8.93 2.24
N GLN A 18 -5.93 8.60 1.06
CA GLN A 18 -6.79 7.43 0.86
C GLN A 18 -6.09 6.11 1.24
N ALA A 19 -4.82 5.95 0.88
CA ALA A 19 -4.05 4.76 1.22
C ALA A 19 -3.75 4.70 2.73
N PHE A 20 -3.46 5.84 3.34
CA PHE A 20 -3.32 5.99 4.79
C PHE A 20 -4.61 5.64 5.54
N ASP A 21 -5.77 6.15 5.09
CA ASP A 21 -7.05 5.86 5.74
C ASP A 21 -7.38 4.36 5.70
N ARG A 22 -7.16 3.71 4.55
CA ARG A 22 -7.30 2.25 4.40
C ARG A 22 -6.41 1.47 5.37
N PHE A 23 -5.22 1.97 5.67
CA PHE A 23 -4.36 1.35 6.67
C PHE A 23 -4.99 1.38 8.06
N PHE A 24 -5.52 2.53 8.47
CA PHE A 24 -6.14 2.68 9.78
C PHE A 24 -7.55 2.10 9.90
N GLU A 25 -8.20 1.78 8.77
CA GLU A 25 -9.43 0.98 8.74
C GLU A 25 -9.17 -0.52 9.02
N MET A 26 -7.92 -0.98 8.94
CA MET A 26 -7.55 -2.33 9.37
C MET A 26 -7.57 -2.43 10.89
N GLY A 27 -7.84 -3.63 11.43
CA GLY A 27 -7.66 -3.90 12.87
C GLY A 27 -6.19 -3.79 13.29
N VAL A 28 -5.92 -3.49 14.57
CA VAL A 28 -4.54 -3.25 15.08
C VAL A 28 -3.59 -4.40 14.75
N GLU A 29 -4.01 -5.65 14.99
CA GLU A 29 -3.21 -6.84 14.64
C GLU A 29 -2.88 -6.91 13.14
N ALA A 30 -3.82 -6.51 12.28
CA ALA A 30 -3.59 -6.46 10.84
C ALA A 30 -2.67 -5.32 10.43
N GLN A 31 -2.68 -4.18 11.15
CA GLN A 31 -1.75 -3.07 10.91
C GLN A 31 -0.31 -3.49 11.16
N ASP A 32 -0.04 -4.19 12.27
CA ASP A 32 1.29 -4.67 12.65
C ASP A 32 1.86 -5.63 11.59
N LEU A 33 1.02 -6.51 11.06
CA LEU A 33 1.39 -7.46 10.01
C LEU A 33 1.47 -6.81 8.63
N ALA A 34 0.68 -5.76 8.35
CA ALA A 34 0.65 -5.09 7.06
C ALA A 34 1.85 -4.17 6.84
N LEU A 35 2.38 -3.52 7.88
CA LEU A 35 3.50 -2.58 7.76
C LEU A 35 4.73 -3.16 7.02
N PRO A 36 5.27 -4.34 7.39
CA PRO A 36 6.38 -4.95 6.64
C PRO A 36 5.99 -5.34 5.20
N LEU A 37 4.72 -5.64 4.93
CA LEU A 37 4.25 -5.93 3.57
C LEU A 37 4.16 -4.67 2.71
N ILE A 38 3.83 -3.52 3.30
CA ILE A 38 3.84 -2.21 2.63
C ILE A 38 5.27 -1.80 2.27
N GLU A 39 6.22 -2.05 3.17
CA GLU A 39 7.65 -1.88 2.88
C GLU A 39 8.09 -2.76 1.70
N GLU A 40 7.77 -4.06 1.76
CA GLU A 40 8.05 -5.02 0.69
C GLU A 40 7.46 -4.54 -0.65
N ALA A 41 6.19 -4.12 -0.64
CA ALA A 41 5.50 -3.59 -1.81
C ALA A 41 6.17 -2.33 -2.37
N THR A 42 6.62 -1.42 -1.52
CA THR A 42 7.30 -0.17 -1.92
C THR A 42 8.61 -0.48 -2.64
N ILE A 43 9.42 -1.38 -2.09
CA ILE A 43 10.68 -1.83 -2.69
C ILE A 43 10.42 -2.51 -4.04
N GLN A 44 9.47 -3.44 -4.09
CA GLN A 44 9.16 -4.16 -5.33
C GLN A 44 8.59 -3.24 -6.40
N ARG A 45 7.73 -2.27 -6.06
CA ARG A 45 7.21 -1.31 -7.02
C ARG A 45 8.34 -0.56 -7.73
N GLY A 46 9.40 -0.18 -6.99
CA GLY A 46 10.61 0.40 -7.59
C GLY A 46 11.36 -0.53 -8.53
N ARG A 47 11.35 -1.84 -8.28
CA ARG A 47 11.96 -2.87 -9.14
C ARG A 47 11.14 -3.17 -10.39
N PHE A 48 9.81 -3.18 -10.27
CA PHE A 48 8.91 -3.35 -11.43
C PHE A 48 8.96 -2.14 -12.38
N PHE A 49 9.18 -0.93 -11.85
CA PHE A 49 9.15 0.32 -12.61
C PHE A 49 10.38 1.20 -12.31
N PRO A 50 11.59 0.79 -12.71
CA PRO A 50 12.80 1.55 -12.45
C PRO A 50 12.78 2.89 -13.21
N LYS A 51 13.13 3.97 -12.52
CA LYS A 51 13.25 5.31 -13.14
C LYS A 51 14.41 5.31 -14.14
N GLY A 52 14.16 5.66 -15.41
CA GLY A 52 15.22 5.97 -16.37
C GLY A 52 15.29 5.11 -17.64
N GLU A 53 14.58 3.98 -17.73
CA GLU A 53 14.50 3.21 -18.99
C GLU A 53 13.50 3.87 -19.95
N ARG A 54 13.95 4.95 -20.60
CA ARG A 54 13.27 5.48 -21.79
C ARG A 54 13.34 4.41 -22.87
N GLY A 55 12.18 3.90 -23.27
CA GLY A 55 12.03 3.34 -24.61
C GLY A 55 11.82 1.83 -24.71
N VAL A 56 11.05 1.21 -23.80
CA VAL A 56 10.37 -0.04 -24.19
C VAL A 56 8.87 0.04 -24.00
N ALA A 57 8.24 0.40 -25.12
CA ALA A 57 6.87 0.20 -25.57
C ALA A 57 5.86 -0.34 -24.55
N ASN A 58 4.76 0.39 -24.40
CA ASN A 58 3.53 0.13 -23.62
C ASN A 58 3.21 -1.33 -23.28
N PHE A 59 3.45 -2.30 -24.18
CA PHE A 59 3.31 -3.73 -23.91
C PHE A 59 4.14 -4.25 -22.72
N ARG A 60 5.40 -3.81 -22.54
CA ARG A 60 6.21 -4.20 -21.37
C ARG A 60 5.68 -3.55 -20.09
N ALA A 61 5.14 -2.33 -20.18
CA ALA A 61 4.53 -1.65 -19.05
C ALA A 61 3.20 -2.33 -18.63
N GLU A 62 2.33 -2.68 -19.58
CA GLU A 62 1.09 -3.42 -19.31
C GLU A 62 1.36 -4.80 -18.69
N ARG A 63 2.35 -5.54 -19.21
CA ARG A 63 2.75 -6.81 -18.63
C ARG A 63 3.33 -6.64 -17.23
N ALA A 64 4.15 -5.60 -17.00
CA ALA A 64 4.68 -5.30 -15.68
C ALA A 64 3.56 -4.92 -14.70
N GLU A 65 2.55 -4.16 -15.13
CA GLU A 65 1.37 -3.86 -14.31
C GLU A 65 0.55 -5.10 -14.00
N GLY A 66 0.35 -6.00 -14.97
CA GLY A 66 -0.33 -7.28 -14.72
C GLY A 66 0.39 -8.15 -13.69
N LEU A 67 1.73 -8.24 -13.77
CA LEU A 67 2.54 -8.94 -12.77
C LEU A 67 2.52 -8.24 -11.41
N TRP A 68 2.51 -6.91 -11.41
CA TRP A 68 2.37 -6.12 -10.19
C TRP A 68 1.02 -6.34 -9.50
N GLU A 69 -0.08 -6.39 -10.25
CA GLU A 69 -1.40 -6.70 -9.70
C GLU A 69 -1.45 -8.11 -9.11
N GLN A 70 -0.86 -9.11 -9.78
CA GLN A 70 -0.74 -10.46 -9.23
C GLN A 70 0.08 -10.49 -7.94
N TYR A 71 1.16 -9.71 -7.89
CA TYR A 71 2.00 -9.61 -6.71
C TYR A 71 1.26 -8.96 -5.54
N ILE A 72 0.48 -7.89 -5.76
CA ILE A 72 -0.37 -7.29 -4.73
C ILE A 72 -1.39 -8.30 -4.19
N LEU A 73 -2.02 -9.10 -5.06
CA LEU A 73 -2.95 -10.16 -4.62
C LEU A 73 -2.23 -11.16 -3.70
N SER A 74 -0.99 -11.54 -4.04
CA SER A 74 -0.20 -12.45 -3.20
C SER A 74 0.16 -11.86 -1.84
N LEU A 75 0.40 -10.54 -1.75
CA LEU A 75 0.62 -9.85 -0.48
C LEU A 75 -0.65 -9.80 0.36
N GLY A 76 -1.81 -9.56 -0.26
CA GLY A 76 -3.10 -9.65 0.43
C GLY A 76 -3.35 -11.05 1.00
N ASP A 77 -3.08 -12.10 0.22
CA ASP A 77 -3.22 -13.49 0.68
C ASP A 77 -2.22 -13.84 1.79
N LYS A 78 -1.00 -13.28 1.74
CA LYS A 78 0.02 -13.43 2.78
C LYS A 78 -0.44 -12.80 4.10
N LEU A 79 -0.95 -11.56 4.07
CA LEU A 79 -1.54 -10.92 5.25
C LEU A 79 -2.68 -11.77 5.83
N ALA A 80 -3.59 -12.23 4.98
CA ALA A 80 -4.73 -13.03 5.39
C ALA A 80 -4.32 -14.33 6.08
N LYS A 81 -3.31 -15.03 5.55
CA LYS A 81 -2.75 -16.25 6.16
C LYS A 81 -2.03 -15.99 7.48
N GLN A 82 -1.44 -14.82 7.67
CA GLN A 82 -0.80 -14.44 8.93
C GLN A 82 -1.83 -14.14 10.01
N LEU A 83 -2.95 -13.52 9.65
CA LEU A 83 -4.09 -13.26 10.54
C LEU A 83 -4.88 -14.54 10.87
N ASP A 84 -5.02 -15.42 9.89
CA ASP A 84 -5.78 -16.66 10.01
C ASP A 84 -5.06 -17.77 9.24
N SER A 85 -4.44 -18.68 9.98
CA SER A 85 -3.71 -19.82 9.40
C SER A 85 -4.57 -20.75 8.54
N SER A 86 -5.90 -20.72 8.72
CA SER A 86 -6.86 -21.52 7.94
C SER A 86 -7.33 -20.81 6.67
N TYR A 87 -6.86 -19.58 6.43
CA TYR A 87 -7.25 -18.76 5.29
C TYR A 87 -6.98 -19.47 3.96
N TRP A 88 -8.03 -19.61 3.16
CA TRP A 88 -7.97 -20.15 1.82
C TRP A 88 -8.53 -19.13 0.81
N PRO A 89 -7.68 -18.53 -0.05
CA PRO A 89 -8.13 -17.63 -1.11
C PRO A 89 -9.24 -18.25 -1.97
N GLY A 90 -10.38 -17.56 -2.09
CA GLY A 90 -11.54 -18.02 -2.87
C GLY A 90 -12.46 -19.02 -2.17
N HIS A 91 -12.15 -19.45 -0.94
CA HIS A 91 -13.05 -20.27 -0.12
C HIS A 91 -14.07 -19.39 0.63
N GLY A 92 -15.32 -19.84 0.74
CA GLY A 92 -16.41 -19.07 1.35
C GLY A 92 -16.41 -19.01 2.88
N ALA A 93 -15.57 -19.79 3.55
CA ALA A 93 -15.54 -19.91 5.01
C ALA A 93 -14.55 -18.95 5.71
N ASN A 94 -13.85 -18.08 4.98
CA ASN A 94 -12.92 -17.13 5.57
C ASN A 94 -13.65 -16.10 6.44
N SER A 95 -13.05 -15.70 7.56
CA SER A 95 -13.63 -14.67 8.42
C SER A 95 -13.81 -13.33 7.68
N GLU A 96 -14.87 -12.59 8.00
CA GLU A 96 -15.12 -11.28 7.40
C GLU A 96 -14.00 -10.29 7.71
N ALA A 97 -13.48 -10.31 8.94
CA ALA A 97 -12.39 -9.45 9.38
C ALA A 97 -11.10 -9.72 8.59
N THR A 98 -10.72 -10.99 8.41
CA THR A 98 -9.55 -11.38 7.61
C THR A 98 -9.70 -10.93 6.16
N ASN A 99 -10.86 -11.18 5.55
CA ASN A 99 -11.15 -10.74 4.17
C ASN A 99 -11.10 -9.21 4.04
N ARG A 100 -11.62 -8.48 5.02
CA ARG A 100 -11.60 -7.01 5.05
C ARG A 100 -10.16 -6.50 5.10
N SER A 101 -9.33 -6.96 6.03
CA SER A 101 -7.93 -6.54 6.16
C SER A 101 -7.13 -6.83 4.90
N ARG A 102 -7.28 -8.03 4.33
CA ARG A 102 -6.72 -8.40 3.03
C ARG A 102 -7.08 -7.40 1.94
N ASN A 103 -8.38 -7.09 1.81
CA ASN A 103 -8.87 -6.22 0.77
C ASN A 103 -8.39 -4.77 0.96
N MET A 104 -8.28 -4.31 2.21
CA MET A 104 -7.74 -2.98 2.50
C MET A 104 -6.27 -2.87 2.09
N LEU A 105 -5.43 -3.88 2.39
CA LEU A 105 -4.06 -3.89 1.90
C LEU A 105 -4.00 -3.88 0.36
N ILE A 106 -4.80 -4.71 -0.31
CA ILE A 106 -4.84 -4.74 -1.78
C ILE A 106 -5.24 -3.36 -2.34
N LEU A 107 -6.30 -2.76 -1.82
CA LEU A 107 -6.79 -1.46 -2.27
C LEU A 107 -5.78 -0.35 -1.98
N MET A 108 -5.10 -0.40 -0.83
CA MET A 108 -4.04 0.54 -0.47
C MET A 108 -2.93 0.53 -1.52
N LEU A 109 -2.49 -0.65 -1.98
CA LEU A 109 -1.35 -0.80 -2.89
C LEU A 109 -1.72 -0.61 -4.37
N LYS A 110 -2.95 -0.96 -4.75
CA LYS A 110 -3.39 -0.99 -6.15
C LYS A 110 -3.34 0.38 -6.81
N GLY A 111 -2.71 0.45 -7.98
CA GLY A 111 -2.64 1.66 -8.80
C GLY A 111 -1.78 2.79 -8.21
N GLN A 112 -0.98 2.51 -7.17
CA GLN A 112 -0.05 3.46 -6.58
C GLN A 112 1.31 3.41 -7.28
N THR A 113 1.94 4.58 -7.39
CA THR A 113 3.35 4.68 -7.81
C THR A 113 4.27 4.37 -6.63
N GLY A 114 5.55 4.09 -6.91
CA GLY A 114 6.54 3.90 -5.84
C GLY A 114 6.65 5.12 -4.92
N ASP A 115 6.60 6.33 -5.49
CA ASP A 115 6.67 7.57 -4.72
C ASP A 115 5.43 7.74 -3.82
N THR A 116 4.22 7.40 -4.30
CA THR A 116 3.01 7.43 -3.46
C THR A 116 3.06 6.39 -2.34
N LEU A 117 3.54 5.18 -2.62
CA LEU A 117 3.69 4.14 -1.60
C LEU A 117 4.69 4.56 -0.52
N LEU A 118 5.83 5.13 -0.91
CA LEU A 118 6.85 5.62 0.02
C LEU A 118 6.29 6.71 0.93
N GLN A 119 5.65 7.74 0.35
CA GLN A 119 5.02 8.81 1.15
C GLN A 119 3.94 8.29 2.10
N THR A 120 3.17 7.29 1.66
CA THR A 120 2.14 6.67 2.51
C THR A 120 2.78 5.92 3.67
N LYS A 121 3.84 5.15 3.41
CA LYS A 121 4.60 4.42 4.45
C LYS A 121 5.17 5.40 5.48
N GLU A 122 5.86 6.44 5.03
CA GLU A 122 6.46 7.46 5.91
C GLU A 122 5.40 8.15 6.78
N LEU A 123 4.22 8.43 6.22
CA LEU A 123 3.12 9.02 6.98
C LEU A 123 2.55 8.06 8.04
N ILE A 124 2.43 6.77 7.72
CA ILE A 124 2.00 5.73 8.67
C ILE A 124 3.00 5.63 9.82
N GLU A 125 4.29 5.46 9.51
CA GLU A 125 5.37 5.37 10.51
C GLU A 125 5.38 6.60 11.43
N LEU A 126 5.29 7.81 10.86
CA LEU A 126 5.22 9.06 11.62
C LEU A 126 4.04 9.10 12.60
N VAL A 127 2.88 8.54 12.23
CA VAL A 127 1.69 8.54 13.08
C VAL A 127 1.77 7.45 14.16
N LEU A 128 2.33 6.28 13.84
CA LEU A 128 2.53 5.20 14.81
C LEU A 128 3.56 5.60 15.88
N ASP A 129 4.68 6.22 15.48
CA ASP A 129 5.73 6.71 16.41
C ASP A 129 5.22 7.79 17.38
N ARG A 130 4.15 8.52 17.01
CA ARG A 130 3.54 9.53 17.89
C ARG A 130 2.54 8.94 18.89
N ARG A 131 2.17 7.67 18.74
CA ARG A 131 1.23 6.96 19.62
C ARG A 131 1.94 6.10 20.67
N SER A 132 3.21 5.76 20.45
CA SER A 132 4.11 5.12 21.42
C SER A 132 4.67 6.11 22.43
#